data_AF-A0A8S7P076-F1
#
_entry.id   AF-A0A8S7P076-F1
#
_cell.length_a   1.000
_cell.length_b   1.000
_cell.length_c   1.000
_cell.angle_alpha   90.00
_cell.angle_beta   90.00
_cell.angle_gamma   90.00
#
_symmetry.space_group_name_H-M   'P 1'
#
loop_
_entity.id
_entity.type
_entity.pdbx_description
1 polymer ?
#
loop_
_entity_poly.entity_id
_entity_poly.type
_entity_poly.pdbx_seq_one_letter_code
_entity_poly.pdbx_strand_id
1 'polypeptide(L)'
;MIRIDEKGHVYRKCEICGKDIRFGPDLYEAHRLELYGNVFCCHDCWENNWDGWSPNAEPTILRILKEKNLQIPERNKKGWLPRD
;
A
#
# COMPACT_ATOMS: atom_id res chain seq x y z
N MET A 1 12.63 2.09 4.37
CA MET A 1 13.82 1.42 4.94
C MET A 1 13.68 -0.08 4.73
N ILE A 2 14.70 -0.74 4.19
CA ILE A 2 14.70 -2.18 3.94
C ILE A 2 15.35 -2.86 5.15
N ARG A 3 14.74 -3.92 5.66
CA ARG A 3 15.32 -4.79 6.71
C ARG A 3 15.67 -6.13 6.07
N ILE A 4 16.79 -6.73 6.48
CA ILE A 4 17.18 -8.08 6.04
C ILE A 4 17.40 -8.92 7.30
N ASP A 5 16.88 -10.16 7.33
CA ASP A 5 17.13 -11.10 8.44
C ASP A 5 18.38 -11.96 8.20
N GLU A 6 18.79 -12.75 9.19
CA GLU A 6 19.98 -13.63 9.12
C GLU A 6 19.88 -14.69 8.01
N LYS A 7 18.67 -14.97 7.51
CA LYS A 7 18.40 -15.92 6.42
C LYS A 7 18.36 -15.23 5.06
N GLY A 8 18.62 -13.93 5.00
CA GLY A 8 18.62 -13.14 3.77
C GLY A 8 17.22 -12.74 3.30
N HIS A 9 16.17 -12.92 4.10
CA HIS A 9 14.84 -12.45 3.72
C HIS A 9 14.77 -10.94 3.81
N VAL A 10 14.25 -10.33 2.75
CA VAL A 10 14.09 -8.88 2.64
C VAL A 10 12.71 -8.51 3.17
N TYR A 11 12.64 -7.49 4.01
CA TYR A 11 11.40 -6.92 4.51
C TYR A 11 11.32 -5.44 4.18
N ARG A 12 10.10 -4.97 3.86
CA ARG A 12 9.77 -3.54 3.82
C ARG A 12 8.50 -3.29 4.61
N LYS A 13 8.30 -2.03 4.97
CA LYS A 13 7.10 -1.58 5.65
C LYS A 13 5.93 -1.48 4.66
N CYS A 14 4.76 -1.94 5.08
CA CYS A 14 3.49 -1.57 4.46
C CYS A 14 3.34 -0.05 4.55
N GLU A 15 3.17 0.62 3.42
CA GLU A 15 3.02 2.08 3.39
C GLU A 15 1.65 2.53 3.97
N ILE A 16 0.72 1.58 4.16
CA ILE A 16 -0.61 1.84 4.72
C ILE A 16 -0.67 1.63 6.23
N CYS A 17 -0.21 0.47 6.71
CA CYS A 17 -0.35 0.07 8.13
C CYS A 17 0.97 -0.06 8.90
N GLY A 18 2.13 0.08 8.23
CA GLY A 18 3.45 0.02 8.87
C GLY A 18 3.91 -1.38 9.31
N LYS A 19 3.16 -2.46 9.03
CA LYS A 19 3.61 -3.84 9.26
C LYS A 19 4.83 -4.17 8.39
N ASP A 20 5.71 -5.04 8.88
CA ASP A 20 6.76 -5.63 8.05
C ASP A 20 6.11 -6.61 7.07
N ILE A 21 6.48 -6.49 5.80
CA ILE A 21 6.07 -7.35 4.70
C ILE A 21 7.32 -7.99 4.13
N ARG A 22 7.30 -9.30 3.88
CA ARG A 22 8.42 -9.97 3.24
C ARG A 22 8.37 -9.75 1.73
N PHE A 23 9.52 -9.42 1.14
CA PHE A 23 9.73 -9.21 -0.29
C PHE A 23 10.65 -10.30 -0.83
N GLY A 24 10.28 -10.88 -1.96
CA GLY A 24 11.04 -11.94 -2.62
C GLY A 24 10.25 -12.61 -3.74
N PRO A 25 10.91 -13.42 -4.57
CA PRO A 25 10.23 -14.24 -5.58
C PRO A 25 9.18 -15.12 -4.90
N ASP A 26 8.01 -15.23 -5.53
CA ASP A 26 6.85 -16.03 -5.11
C ASP A 26 6.16 -15.62 -3.79
N LEU A 27 6.37 -14.38 -3.32
CA LEU A 27 5.69 -13.85 -2.14
C LEU A 27 4.52 -12.93 -2.53
N TYR A 28 3.30 -13.39 -2.28
CA TYR A 28 2.04 -12.64 -2.47
C TYR A 28 1.72 -11.68 -1.31
N GLU A 29 2.69 -11.43 -0.41
CA GLU A 29 2.47 -10.62 0.79
C GLU A 29 2.43 -9.11 0.49
N ALA A 30 2.94 -8.67 -0.67
CA ALA A 30 3.02 -7.27 -1.05
C ALA A 30 2.21 -6.99 -2.33
N HIS A 31 1.38 -5.96 -2.31
CA HIS A 31 0.62 -5.49 -3.47
C HIS A 31 1.14 -4.11 -3.89
N ARG A 32 1.46 -3.97 -5.18
CA ARG A 32 1.91 -2.70 -5.76
C ARG A 32 0.71 -1.80 -6.02
N LEU A 33 0.78 -0.57 -5.52
CA LEU A 33 -0.23 0.45 -5.66
C LEU A 33 0.18 1.46 -6.74
N GLU A 34 -0.23 1.20 -7.98
CA GLU A 34 0.24 1.94 -9.16
C GLU A 34 -0.23 3.40 -9.16
N LEU A 35 -1.52 3.64 -8.93
CA LEU A 35 -2.10 4.99 -8.81
C LEU A 35 -1.47 5.83 -7.70
N TYR A 36 -0.85 5.19 -6.73
CA TYR A 36 -0.30 5.81 -5.53
C TYR A 36 1.23 5.92 -5.58
N GLY A 37 1.78 5.96 -6.80
CA GLY A 37 3.19 6.17 -7.06
C GLY A 37 4.05 4.95 -6.73
N ASN A 38 3.53 3.76 -7.06
CA ASN A 38 4.21 2.48 -6.92
C ASN A 38 4.67 2.15 -5.49
N VAL A 39 3.90 2.60 -4.50
CA VAL A 39 4.06 2.16 -3.12
C VAL A 39 3.57 0.72 -2.95
N PHE A 40 3.91 0.09 -1.83
CA PHE A 40 3.47 -1.26 -1.52
C PHE A 40 2.63 -1.32 -0.25
N CYS A 41 1.55 -2.08 -0.30
CA CYS A 41 0.77 -2.44 0.88
C CYS A 41 0.85 -3.95 1.16
N CYS A 42 0.52 -4.35 2.38
CA CYS A 42 0.48 -5.77 2.74
C CYS A 42 -0.80 -6.41 2.20
N HIS A 43 -0.79 -7.73 2.04
CA HIS A 43 -1.95 -8.49 1.61
C HIS A 43 -3.21 -8.20 2.46
N ASP A 44 -3.09 -8.13 3.80
CA ASP A 44 -4.22 -7.75 4.66
C ASP A 44 -4.83 -6.39 4.28
N CYS A 45 -4.00 -5.38 3.99
CA CYS A 45 -4.49 -4.07 3.59
C CYS A 45 -5.17 -4.12 2.23
N TRP A 46 -4.63 -4.92 1.31
CA TRP A 46 -5.19 -5.11 -0.03
C TRP A 46 -6.57 -5.78 0.00
N GLU A 47 -6.72 -6.86 0.77
CA GLU A 47 -7.98 -7.61 0.89
C GLU A 47 -9.04 -6.83 1.66
N ASN A 48 -8.67 -6.19 2.78
CA ASN A 48 -9.62 -5.42 3.60
C ASN A 48 -10.12 -4.13 2.94
N ASN A 49 -9.51 -3.70 1.83
CA ASN A 49 -9.89 -2.50 1.07
C ASN A 49 -10.27 -2.85 -0.38
N TRP A 50 -10.81 -4.06 -0.63
CA TRP A 50 -11.21 -4.53 -1.97
C TRP A 50 -12.17 -3.58 -2.70
N ASP A 51 -13.00 -2.86 -1.95
CA ASP A 51 -13.96 -1.87 -2.41
C ASP A 51 -13.36 -0.45 -2.61
N GLY A 52 -12.05 -0.29 -2.44
CA GLY A 52 -11.38 1.01 -2.32
C GLY A 52 -10.87 1.29 -0.92
N TRP A 53 -10.00 2.29 -0.80
CA TRP A 53 -9.41 2.69 0.47
C TRP A 53 -10.45 3.29 1.40
N SER A 54 -10.70 2.60 2.51
CA SER A 54 -11.61 3.05 3.54
C SER A 54 -11.19 4.41 4.14
N PRO A 55 -12.11 5.16 4.77
CA PRO A 55 -11.80 6.42 5.44
C PRO A 55 -10.68 6.33 6.50
N ASN A 56 -10.43 5.14 7.06
CA ASN A 56 -9.33 4.91 8.00
C ASN A 56 -7.96 4.89 7.31
N ALA A 57 -7.88 4.35 6.09
CA ALA A 57 -6.65 4.30 5.30
C ALA A 57 -6.42 5.59 4.48
N GLU A 58 -7.49 6.32 4.18
CA GLU A 58 -7.48 7.52 3.34
C GLU A 58 -6.45 8.58 3.77
N PRO A 59 -6.32 8.98 5.05
CA PRO A 59 -5.31 9.96 5.45
C PRO A 59 -3.89 9.56 5.06
N THR A 60 -3.57 8.27 5.17
CA THR A 60 -2.27 7.72 4.77
C THR A 60 -2.08 7.76 3.26
N ILE A 61 -3.11 7.40 2.49
CA ILE A 61 -3.06 7.47 1.02
C ILE A 61 -2.88 8.91 0.54
N LEU A 62 -3.63 9.86 1.10
CA LEU A 62 -3.52 11.28 0.76
C LEU A 62 -2.15 11.85 1.10
N ARG A 63 -1.57 11.42 2.23
CA ARG A 63 -0.18 11.76 2.59
C ARG A 63 0.81 11.26 1.53
N ILE A 64 0.68 10.00 1.09
CA ILE A 64 1.54 9.41 0.04
C ILE A 64 1.43 10.20 -1.26
N LEU A 65 0.21 10.51 -1.71
CA LEU A 65 -0.02 11.29 -2.92
C LEU A 65 0.63 12.68 -2.83
N LYS A 66 0.46 13.37 -1.69
CA LYS A 66 1.07 14.68 -1.44
C LYS A 66 2.61 14.61 -1.45
N GLU A 67 3.20 13.65 -0.74
CA GLU A 67 4.66 13.46 -0.67
C GLU A 67 5.27 13.18 -2.05
N LYS A 68 4.52 12.53 -2.94
CA LYS A 68 4.94 12.19 -4.30
C LYS A 68 4.51 13.21 -5.36
N ASN A 69 3.83 14.29 -4.95
CA ASN A 69 3.26 15.29 -5.85
C ASN A 69 2.35 14.69 -6.93
N LEU A 70 1.52 13.72 -6.55
CA LEU A 70 0.56 13.04 -7.41
C LEU A 70 -0.83 13.64 -7.22
N GLN A 71 -1.63 13.64 -8.29
CA GLN A 71 -3.02 14.05 -8.21
C GLN A 71 -3.85 13.02 -7.45
N ILE A 72 -4.87 13.51 -6.74
CA ILE A 72 -5.85 12.64 -6.08
C ILE A 72 -6.73 12.01 -7.17
N PRO A 73 -6.81 10.67 -7.28
CA PRO A 73 -7.63 10.02 -8.28
C PRO A 73 -9.11 10.28 -8.04
N GLU A 74 -9.92 10.09 -9.08
CA GLU A 74 -11.37 10.15 -8.96
C GLU A 74 -11.86 9.09 -7.98
N ARG A 75 -12.80 9.48 -7.11
CA ARG A 75 -13.39 8.56 -6.14
C ARG A 75 -14.32 7.58 -6.84
N ASN A 76 -14.35 6.35 -6.34
CA ASN A 76 -15.26 5.35 -6.85
C ASN A 76 -16.73 5.63 -6.45
N LYS A 77 -17.65 4.74 -6.86
CA LYS A 77 -19.10 4.88 -6.58
C LYS A 77 -19.47 4.94 -5.10
N LYS A 78 -18.58 4.51 -4.20
CA LYS A 78 -18.76 4.58 -2.73
C LYS A 78 -18.21 5.89 -2.15
N GLY A 79 -17.65 6.78 -2.98
CA GLY A 79 -16.96 7.99 -2.54
C GLY A 79 -15.57 7.73 -1.97
N TRP A 80 -15.00 6.54 -2.18
CA TRP A 80 -13.69 6.15 -1.65
C TRP A 80 -12.61 6.28 -2.72
N LEU A 81 -11.35 6.39 -2.29
CA LEU A 81 -10.23 6.32 -3.23
C LEU A 81 -10.15 4.89 -3.81
N PRO A 82 -9.96 4.72 -5.14
CA PRO A 82 -9.91 3.40 -5.77
C PRO A 82 -8.76 2.57 -5.20
N ARG A 83 -8.90 1.25 -5.10
CA ARG A 83 -7.80 0.42 -4.55
C ARG A 83 -6.62 0.37 -5.52
N ASP A 84 -6.95 0.22 -6.79
CA ASP A 84 -6.10 -0.04 -7.95
C ASP A 84 -6.27 0.99 -9.05
#